data_AF-A0A840GCN3-F1
#
_entry.id   AF-A0A840GCN3-F1
#
_cell.length_a   1.000
_cell.length_b   1.000
_cell.length_c   1.000
_cell.angle_alpha   90.00
_cell.angle_beta   90.00
_cell.angle_gamma   90.00
#
_symmetry.space_group_name_H-M   'P 1'
#
loop_
_entity.id
_entity.type
_entity.pdbx_description
1 polymer ?
#
loop_
_entity_poly.entity_id
_entity_poly.type
_entity_poly.pdbx_seq_one_letter_code
_entity_poly.pdbx_strand_id
1 'polypeptide(L)'
;MIDNLDRCFVLTPYDPAEGLTLKQAAERAKKSPGTIRNWCGSEGIGRQIGGTWCVSKIALEMYLDGEAKALGRYLSGDRESKDVISYFHRFGLLPQKPVNAQYGLP
;
A
#
# COMPACT_ATOMS: atom_id res chain seq x y z
N MET A 1 28.05 2.19 -3.11
CA MET A 1 26.94 2.97 -2.50
C MET A 1 25.69 2.15 -2.74
N ILE A 2 25.07 1.65 -1.67
CA ILE A 2 23.85 0.83 -1.78
C ILE A 2 22.70 1.82 -1.62
N ASP A 3 21.93 2.04 -2.68
CA ASP A 3 20.82 3.00 -2.72
C ASP A 3 19.80 2.69 -1.61
N ASN A 4 19.83 3.55 -0.59
CA ASN A 4 19.00 3.51 0.61
C ASN A 4 17.61 4.10 0.30
N LEU A 5 16.88 3.49 -0.65
CA LEU A 5 15.57 3.99 -1.11
C LEU A 5 14.41 3.00 -0.91
N ASP A 6 14.65 1.76 -0.50
CA ASP A 6 13.65 0.68 -0.62
C ASP A 6 13.26 0.03 0.72
N ARG A 7 12.65 0.81 1.64
CA ARG A 7 11.91 0.24 2.78
C ARG A 7 10.51 0.82 2.93
N CYS A 8 9.84 1.12 1.82
CA CYS A 8 8.40 1.31 1.87
C CYS A 8 7.75 -0.07 2.03
N PHE A 9 7.09 -0.32 3.17
CA PHE A 9 6.42 -1.59 3.48
C PHE A 9 5.06 -1.74 2.77
N VAL A 10 4.78 -0.89 1.77
CA VAL A 10 3.61 -0.99 0.92
C VAL A 10 3.54 -2.38 0.28
N LEU A 11 2.38 -3.03 0.39
CA LEU A 11 2.16 -4.41 -0.07
C LEU A 11 3.18 -5.43 0.48
N THR A 12 3.66 -5.23 1.71
CA THR A 12 4.50 -6.21 2.41
C THR A 12 3.81 -6.66 3.72
N PRO A 13 3.30 -7.91 3.81
CA PRO A 13 3.29 -8.94 2.76
C PRO A 13 2.34 -8.58 1.61
N TYR A 14 2.60 -9.14 0.42
CA TYR A 14 1.75 -8.91 -0.75
C TYR A 14 0.46 -9.70 -0.59
N ASP A 15 -0.66 -8.97 -0.54
CA ASP A 15 -1.99 -9.55 -0.62
C ASP A 15 -2.64 -9.14 -1.96
N PRO A 16 -2.99 -10.10 -2.84
CA PRO A 16 -3.62 -9.79 -4.12
C PRO A 16 -5.00 -9.11 -3.97
N ALA A 17 -5.69 -9.26 -2.83
CA ALA A 17 -6.94 -8.54 -2.56
C ALA A 17 -6.71 -7.06 -2.24
N GLU A 18 -5.52 -6.72 -1.74
CA GLU A 18 -5.06 -5.37 -1.45
C GLU A 18 -4.45 -4.68 -2.69
N GLY A 19 -3.82 -5.45 -3.58
CA GLY A 19 -3.17 -4.98 -4.79
C GLY A 19 -4.13 -4.60 -5.92
N LEU A 20 -3.85 -3.47 -6.57
CA LEU A 20 -4.52 -3.00 -7.78
C LEU A 20 -3.53 -2.85 -8.93
N THR A 21 -3.99 -3.13 -10.15
CA THR A 21 -3.28 -2.69 -11.36
C THR A 21 -3.37 -1.18 -11.53
N LEU A 22 -2.44 -0.57 -12.28
CA LEU A 22 -2.50 0.86 -12.60
C LEU A 22 -3.83 1.28 -13.23
N LYS A 23 -4.44 0.41 -14.05
CA LYS A 23 -5.73 0.67 -14.69
C LYS A 23 -6.86 0.73 -13.65
N GLN A 24 -6.94 -0.25 -12.76
CA GLN A 24 -7.97 -0.27 -11.70
C GLN A 24 -7.80 0.89 -10.72
N ALA A 25 -6.56 1.23 -10.36
CA ALA A 25 -6.24 2.38 -9.53
C ALA A 25 -6.63 3.70 -10.21
N ALA A 26 -6.42 3.83 -11.51
CA ALA A 26 -6.79 4.99 -12.30
C ALA A 26 -8.32 5.17 -12.36
N GLU A 27 -9.05 4.09 -12.63
CA GLU A 27 -10.52 4.07 -12.61
C GLU A 27 -11.06 4.47 -11.22
N ARG A 28 -10.46 3.93 -10.16
CA ARG A 28 -10.83 4.24 -8.77
C ARG A 28 -10.60 5.71 -8.40
N ALA A 29 -9.42 6.24 -8.72
CA ALA A 29 -9.04 7.61 -8.43
C ALA A 29 -9.66 8.65 -9.39
N LYS A 30 -10.34 8.19 -10.45
CA LYS A 30 -10.78 9.02 -11.59
C LYS A 30 -9.63 9.83 -12.18
N LYS A 31 -8.47 9.20 -12.32
CA LYS A 31 -7.23 9.79 -12.87
C LYS A 31 -6.72 8.95 -14.05
N SER A 32 -5.70 9.46 -14.73
CA SER A 32 -5.02 8.70 -15.78
C SER A 32 -4.05 7.67 -15.18
N PRO A 33 -3.79 6.53 -15.85
CA PRO A 33 -2.77 5.57 -15.41
C PRO A 33 -1.37 6.19 -15.27
N GLY A 34 -1.05 7.20 -16.08
CA GLY A 34 0.21 7.95 -15.98
C GLY A 34 0.31 8.75 -14.68
N THR A 35 -0.79 9.36 -14.23
CA THR A 35 -0.87 10.05 -12.94
C THR A 35 -0.65 9.08 -11.78
N ILE A 36 -1.31 7.91 -11.82
CA ILE A 36 -1.12 6.87 -10.80
C ILE A 36 0.32 6.39 -10.75
N ARG A 37 0.93 6.15 -11.92
CA ARG A 37 2.34 5.75 -12.01
C ARG A 37 3.26 6.81 -11.38
N ASN A 38 2.98 8.09 -11.60
CA ASN A 38 3.72 9.18 -10.97
C ASN A 38 3.59 9.14 -9.45
N TRP A 39 2.37 8.94 -8.92
CA TRP A 39 2.15 8.81 -7.48
C TRP A 39 2.83 7.58 -6.87
N CYS A 40 2.92 6.46 -7.57
CA CYS A 40 3.69 5.32 -7.08
C CYS A 40 5.17 5.68 -6.87
N GLY A 41 5.74 6.54 -7.72
CA GLY A 41 7.12 6.99 -7.60
C GLY A 41 7.33 8.12 -6.59
N SER A 42 6.39 9.06 -6.46
CA SER A 42 6.53 10.22 -5.56
C SER A 42 6.01 9.95 -4.14
N GLU A 43 4.90 9.24 -4.00
CA GLU A 43 4.18 9.06 -2.74
C GLU A 43 4.38 7.68 -2.10
N GLY A 44 4.99 6.72 -2.83
CA GLY A 44 5.20 5.37 -2.34
C GLY A 44 3.93 4.52 -2.20
N ILE A 45 2.82 4.92 -2.84
CA ILE A 45 1.52 4.20 -2.76
C ILE A 45 1.49 2.88 -3.56
N GLY A 46 2.59 2.53 -4.22
CA GLY A 46 2.70 1.32 -5.03
C GLY A 46 4.14 0.84 -5.17
N ARG A 47 4.29 -0.40 -5.62
CA ARG A 47 5.58 -1.09 -5.78
C ARG A 47 5.62 -1.85 -7.10
N GLN A 48 6.81 -2.01 -7.67
CA GLN A 48 7.03 -2.93 -8.78
C GLN A 48 7.23 -4.36 -8.28
N ILE A 49 6.41 -5.28 -8.76
CA ILE A 49 6.49 -6.72 -8.47
C ILE A 49 6.60 -7.44 -9.81
N GLY A 50 7.73 -8.11 -10.05
CA GLY A 50 7.96 -8.84 -11.31
C GLY A 50 7.86 -7.96 -12.56
N GLY A 51 8.29 -6.69 -12.48
CA GLY A 51 8.23 -5.74 -13.60
C GLY A 51 6.88 -5.07 -13.83
N THR A 52 5.86 -5.39 -13.02
CA THR A 52 4.53 -4.77 -13.09
C THR A 52 4.29 -3.87 -11.88
N TRP A 53 3.69 -2.71 -12.10
CA TRP A 53 3.28 -1.81 -11.01
C TRP A 53 2.01 -2.33 -10.34
N CYS A 54 2.12 -2.58 -9.04
CA CYS A 54 0.99 -2.86 -8.15
C CYS A 54 0.80 -1.69 -7.20
N VAL A 55 -0.43 -1.22 -7.08
CA VAL A 55 -0.82 -0.10 -6.21
C VAL A 55 -1.56 -0.67 -5.01
N SER A 56 -1.25 -0.24 -3.78
CA SER A 56 -2.08 -0.62 -2.63
C SER A 56 -3.38 0.17 -2.68
N LYS A 57 -4.51 -0.53 -2.68
CA LYS A 57 -5.85 0.06 -2.58
C LYS A 57 -6.00 0.90 -1.30
N ILE A 58 -5.40 0.43 -0.21
CA ILE A 58 -5.44 1.11 1.10
C ILE A 58 -4.65 2.42 1.04
N ALA A 59 -3.41 2.36 0.56
CA ALA A 59 -2.57 3.55 0.43
C ALA A 59 -3.18 4.58 -0.54
N LEU A 60 -3.76 4.11 -1.65
CA LEU A 60 -4.45 4.97 -2.60
C LEU A 60 -5.64 5.68 -1.95
N GLU A 61 -6.47 4.98 -1.19
CA GLU A 61 -7.64 5.59 -0.54
C GLU A 61 -7.23 6.61 0.53
N MET A 62 -6.23 6.29 1.35
CA MET A 62 -5.68 7.24 2.34
C MET A 62 -5.14 8.50 1.67
N TYR A 63 -4.45 8.34 0.54
CA TYR A 63 -3.95 9.47 -0.23
C TYR A 63 -5.08 10.31 -0.82
N LEU A 64 -6.14 9.69 -1.35
CA LEU A 64 -7.31 10.38 -1.89
C LEU A 64 -8.13 11.11 -0.81
N ASP A 65 -8.22 10.54 0.39
CA ASP A 65 -8.85 11.15 1.55
C ASP A 65 -7.99 12.29 2.17
N GLY A 66 -6.72 12.40 1.79
CA GLY A 66 -5.78 13.39 2.33
C GLY A 66 -5.22 13.03 3.72
N GLU A 67 -5.38 11.79 4.16
CA GLU A 67 -4.97 11.28 5.47
C GLU A 67 -3.48 10.93 5.52
N ALA A 68 -2.63 11.95 5.40
CA ALA A 68 -1.17 11.79 5.34
C ALA A 68 -0.57 11.06 6.57
N LYS A 69 -1.18 11.21 7.75
CA LYS A 69 -0.72 10.50 8.97
C LYS A 69 -0.99 8.99 8.89
N ALA A 70 -2.19 8.60 8.45
CA ALA A 70 -2.54 7.20 8.27
C ALA A 70 -1.71 6.57 7.15
N LEU A 71 -1.51 7.30 6.05
CA LEU A 71 -0.64 6.88 4.95
C LEU A 71 0.80 6.65 5.43
N GLY A 72 1.38 7.58 6.19
CA GLY A 72 2.72 7.45 6.75
C GLY A 72 2.86 6.22 7.65
N ARG A 73 1.87 5.94 8.50
CA ARG A 73 1.83 4.72 9.34
C ARG A 73 1.83 3.46 8.48
N TYR A 74 0.92 3.38 7.52
CA TYR A 74 0.82 2.25 6.62
C TYR A 74 2.13 2.03 5.85
N LEU A 75 2.74 3.08 5.29
CA LEU A 75 4.02 3.00 4.56
C LEU A 75 5.19 2.59 5.45
N SER A 76 5.15 2.90 6.76
CA SER A 76 6.12 2.45 7.76
C SER A 76 5.92 0.99 8.20
N GLY A 77 4.86 0.33 7.74
CA GLY A 77 4.53 -1.06 8.07
C GLY A 77 3.50 -1.23 9.19
N ASP A 78 3.02 -0.14 9.80
CA ASP A 78 1.94 -0.19 10.77
C ASP A 78 0.59 -0.38 10.07
N ARG A 79 0.05 -1.60 10.19
CA ARG A 79 -1.25 -2.01 9.65
C ARG A 79 -2.31 -2.20 10.73
N GLU A 80 -1.96 -1.95 12.00
CA GLU A 80 -2.81 -2.25 13.17
C GLU A 80 -3.34 -0.99 13.86
N SER A 81 -2.77 0.18 13.58
CA SER A 81 -3.33 1.44 14.06
C SER A 81 -4.79 1.63 13.62
N LYS A 82 -5.62 2.20 14.50
CA LYS A 82 -7.08 2.32 14.31
C LYS A 82 -7.46 3.06 13.02
N ASP A 83 -6.72 4.12 12.69
CA ASP A 83 -6.90 4.89 11.46
C ASP A 83 -6.60 4.03 10.23
N VAL A 84 -5.53 3.23 10.26
CA VAL A 84 -5.17 2.30 9.17
C VAL A 84 -6.17 1.15 9.03
N ILE A 85 -6.50 0.48 10.13
CA ILE A 85 -7.49 -0.63 10.18
C ILE A 85 -8.85 -0.18 9.63
N SER A 86 -9.26 1.07 9.87
CA SER A 86 -10.53 1.59 9.37
C SER A 86 -10.64 1.48 7.84
N TYR A 87 -9.53 1.69 7.12
CA TYR A 87 -9.50 1.52 5.67
C TYR A 87 -9.58 0.06 5.26
N PHE A 88 -8.86 -0.85 5.93
CA PHE A 88 -8.98 -2.29 5.68
C PHE A 88 -10.44 -2.76 5.81
N HIS A 89 -11.13 -2.34 6.86
CA HIS A 89 -12.55 -2.67 7.06
C HIS A 89 -13.47 -2.10 5.97
N ARG A 90 -13.24 -0.86 5.49
CA ARG A 90 -14.03 -0.28 4.36
C ARG A 90 -13.98 -1.16 3.12
N PHE A 91 -12.87 -1.89 2.93
CA PHE A 91 -12.68 -2.80 1.81
C PHE A 91 -13.00 -4.26 2.11
N GLY A 92 -13.48 -4.59 3.32
CA GLY A 92 -13.72 -5.96 3.75
C GLY A 92 -12.45 -6.80 3.84
N LEU A 93 -11.30 -6.16 4.05
CA LEU A 93 -9.99 -6.81 4.16
C LEU A 93 -9.56 -6.92 5.62
N LEU A 94 -8.72 -7.92 5.90
CA LEU A 94 -8.02 -8.03 7.17
C LEU A 94 -6.57 -7.59 6.97
N PRO A 95 -5.98 -6.81 7.89
CA PRO A 95 -4.58 -6.43 7.80
C PRO A 95 -3.71 -7.68 7.93
N GLN A 96 -3.00 -8.03 6.85
CA GLN A 96 -2.07 -9.14 6.88
C GLN A 96 -0.83 -8.75 7.69
N LYS A 97 -0.48 -9.58 8.68
CA LYS A 97 0.78 -9.46 9.40
C LYS A 97 1.91 -10.04 8.53
N PRO A 98 3.13 -9.46 8.56
CA PRO A 98 4.27 -10.12 7.93
C PRO A 98 4.39 -11.54 8.49
N VAL A 99 4.62 -12.51 7.59
CA VAL A 99 4.57 -13.96 7.86
C VAL A 99 5.52 -14.40 9.00
N ASN A 100 6.47 -13.54 9.38
CA ASN A 100 7.42 -13.77 10.47
C ASN A 100 6.79 -13.61 11.87
N ALA A 101 5.56 -13.12 12.00
CA ALA A 101 4.84 -13.06 13.29
C ALA A 101 4.10 -14.36 13.65
N GLN A 102 4.06 -15.35 12.75
CA GLN A 102 3.33 -16.61 12.94
C GLN A 102 4.22 -17.76 13.47
N TYR A 103 5.54 -17.61 13.43
CA TYR A 103 6.47 -18.54 14.08
C TYR A 103 7.08 -17.86 15.30
N GLY A 104 6.34 -17.89 16.42
CA GLY A 104 6.98 -17.79 17.72
C GLY A 104 7.93 -18.97 17.87
N LEU A 105 9.20 -18.76 17.50
CA LEU A 105 10.28 -19.58 18.01
C LEU A 105 10.47 -19.16 19.48
N PRO A 106 10.34 -20.08 20.45
CA PRO A 106 10.87 -19.84 21.80
C PRO A 106 12.38 -19.62 21.76
#